data_AF-A0A2D5NAC8-F1
#
_entry.id   AF-A0A2D5NAC8-F1
#
_cell.length_a   1.000
_cell.length_b   1.000
_cell.length_c   1.000
_cell.angle_alpha   90.00
_cell.angle_beta   90.00
_cell.angle_gamma   90.00
#
_symmetry.space_group_name_H-M   'P 1'
#
loop_
_entity.id
_entity.type
_entity.pdbx_description
1 polymer ?
#
loop_
_entity_poly.entity_id
_entity_poly.type
_entity_poly.pdbx_seq_one_letter_code
_entity_poly.pdbx_strand_id
1 'polypeptide(L)'
;MKIGIVREGKIPIDKRVALIPEHAAYLKNKFKCEIVAQPSAIRAISDEEYVRYGIDLQEDLSDCDVLFGVKEVPIQDLIPNKTYFFFSHTYKQQPYNAKLLRACVERNIRLIDYELLKNNGARVVAFGRFAGLVGAYNGLRGWGEKYGQFVLKPAHECHDMQDMFDQLKGIDWPADLRILLTGKGRVASGAVETLQAAGIPEITPEEVENHEGSFWSQLDVEHYYRTSDGSPFDRKALFADPSGFESNFMQYAPYAKLYIAGHYYDSRAPFIFTRADAKRLDFAITYVSDISCDIDGPVASTLRASTIAEPFYGYLAHEEKEVAHDDPEAIGVMAVDNLPCELPRDASLSFGSDLMEHVIPALFDGDKALILHRATECADGVLAKDFKYLQTYIDKA
;
A
#
# COMPACT_ATOMS: atom_id res chain seq x y z
N MET A 1 -30.31 -1.00 11.62
CA MET A 1 -28.90 -1.38 11.51
C MET A 1 -28.07 -0.33 12.22
N LYS A 2 -27.22 -0.75 13.14
CA LYS A 2 -26.27 0.09 13.86
C LYS A 2 -24.83 -0.27 13.48
N ILE A 3 -24.04 0.73 13.14
CA ILE A 3 -22.66 0.58 12.68
C ILE A 3 -21.72 1.14 13.75
N GLY A 4 -20.70 0.38 14.11
CA GLY A 4 -19.62 0.82 15.00
C GLY A 4 -18.33 1.04 14.22
N ILE A 5 -17.66 2.17 14.48
CA ILE A 5 -16.27 2.40 14.06
C ILE A 5 -15.38 1.95 15.22
N VAL A 6 -14.62 0.88 15.01
CA VAL A 6 -13.84 0.22 16.06
C VAL A 6 -12.56 1.01 16.34
N ARG A 7 -12.13 1.03 17.60
CA ARG A 7 -10.82 1.53 18.01
C ARG A 7 -9.72 0.71 17.35
N GLU A 8 -8.70 1.38 16.87
CA GLU A 8 -7.54 0.73 16.26
C GLU A 8 -6.75 -0.04 17.34
N GLY A 9 -6.28 -1.26 17.03
CA GLY A 9 -5.62 -2.11 18.04
C GLY A 9 -4.37 -2.82 17.53
N LYS A 10 -4.01 -2.64 16.26
CA LYS A 10 -2.82 -3.25 15.66
C LYS A 10 -1.55 -2.58 16.20
N ILE A 11 -0.53 -3.40 16.45
CA ILE A 11 0.85 -2.95 16.67
C ILE A 11 1.72 -3.47 15.50
N PRO A 12 2.58 -2.62 14.88
CA PRO A 12 2.75 -1.19 15.13
C PRO A 12 1.48 -0.37 14.88
N ILE A 13 1.37 0.78 15.56
CA ILE A 13 0.16 1.61 15.59
C ILE A 13 -0.20 2.06 14.18
N ASP A 14 -1.45 1.82 13.81
CA ASP A 14 -2.07 2.35 12.60
C ASP A 14 -3.10 3.41 12.99
N LYS A 15 -2.85 4.67 12.60
CA LYS A 15 -3.71 5.80 12.97
C LYS A 15 -4.86 6.03 12.00
N ARG A 16 -4.95 5.25 10.92
CA ARG A 16 -6.00 5.37 9.91
C ARG A 16 -7.32 4.80 10.42
N VAL A 17 -8.41 5.29 9.86
CA VAL A 17 -9.77 4.84 10.17
C VAL A 17 -10.55 4.53 8.89
N ALA A 18 -11.49 3.59 8.97
CA ALA A 18 -12.29 3.17 7.82
C ALA A 18 -13.30 4.25 7.39
N LEU A 19 -13.86 4.99 8.35
CA LEU A 19 -14.85 6.03 8.12
C LEU A 19 -14.50 7.27 8.94
N ILE A 20 -14.27 8.39 8.25
CA ILE A 20 -14.09 9.69 8.89
C ILE A 20 -15.46 10.28 9.30
N PRO A 21 -15.49 11.35 10.12
CA PRO A 21 -16.74 11.95 10.62
C PRO A 21 -17.71 12.37 9.50
N GLU A 22 -17.19 12.95 8.42
CA GLU A 22 -17.93 13.36 7.23
C GLU A 22 -18.63 12.16 6.58
N HIS A 23 -17.89 11.04 6.43
CA HIS A 23 -18.43 9.79 5.89
C HIS A 23 -19.55 9.25 6.77
N ALA A 24 -19.31 9.16 8.07
CA ALA A 24 -20.28 8.65 9.03
C ALA A 24 -21.56 9.50 9.04
N ALA A 25 -21.44 10.83 9.05
CA ALA A 25 -22.59 11.74 9.02
C ALA A 25 -23.39 11.60 7.72
N TYR A 26 -22.71 11.49 6.58
CA TYR A 26 -23.37 11.26 5.29
C TYR A 26 -24.13 9.93 5.27
N LEU A 27 -23.50 8.84 5.73
CA LEU A 27 -24.09 7.50 5.73
C LEU A 27 -25.32 7.42 6.66
N LYS A 28 -25.22 7.97 7.87
CA LYS A 28 -26.33 8.10 8.83
C LYS A 28 -27.54 8.75 8.17
N ASN A 29 -27.33 9.83 7.42
CA ASN A 29 -28.39 10.55 6.73
C ASN A 29 -28.96 9.83 5.50
N LYS A 30 -28.09 9.24 4.68
CA LYS A 30 -28.46 8.57 3.42
C LYS A 30 -29.23 7.27 3.65
N PHE A 31 -28.74 6.43 4.56
CA PHE A 31 -29.29 5.09 4.79
C PHE A 31 -30.21 5.01 6.01
N LYS A 32 -30.38 6.10 6.76
CA LYS A 32 -31.19 6.15 7.99
C LYS A 32 -30.76 5.07 9.00
N CYS A 33 -29.45 4.83 9.09
CA CYS A 33 -28.83 3.93 10.05
C CYS A 33 -28.26 4.70 11.25
N GLU A 34 -27.95 3.98 12.32
CA GLU A 34 -27.19 4.53 13.46
C GLU A 34 -25.71 4.27 13.23
N ILE A 35 -24.87 5.27 13.56
CA ILE A 35 -23.41 5.14 13.51
C ILE A 35 -22.85 5.72 14.80
N VAL A 36 -21.98 4.94 15.45
CA VAL A 36 -21.23 5.33 16.65
C VAL A 36 -19.74 5.09 16.44
N ALA A 37 -18.91 5.86 17.13
CA ALA A 37 -17.46 5.68 17.11
C ALA A 37 -16.96 5.26 18.48
N GLN A 38 -16.10 4.25 18.52
CA GLN A 38 -15.38 3.93 19.75
C GLN A 38 -14.32 5.01 20.01
N PRO A 39 -14.25 5.57 21.22
CA PRO A 39 -13.23 6.56 21.60
C PRO A 39 -11.83 6.05 21.29
N SER A 40 -10.93 6.88 20.76
CA SER A 40 -9.57 6.44 20.40
C SER A 40 -8.54 7.55 20.56
N ALA A 41 -7.58 7.35 21.47
CA ALA A 41 -6.46 8.28 21.68
C ALA A 41 -5.33 8.15 20.63
N ILE A 42 -5.42 7.18 19.72
CA ILE A 42 -4.38 6.86 18.74
C ILE A 42 -4.75 7.27 17.31
N ARG A 43 -6.05 7.34 17.01
CA ARG A 43 -6.57 7.66 15.69
C ARG A 43 -6.14 9.06 15.27
N ALA A 44 -5.85 9.25 13.99
CA ALA A 44 -5.49 10.56 13.45
C ALA A 44 -6.67 11.56 13.42
N ILE A 45 -7.88 11.06 13.68
CA ILE A 45 -9.12 11.83 13.79
C ILE A 45 -9.57 11.74 15.24
N SER A 46 -9.71 12.91 15.87
CA SER A 46 -10.07 13.05 17.27
C SER A 46 -11.53 12.69 17.53
N ASP A 47 -11.82 12.30 18.77
CA ASP A 47 -13.17 12.00 19.24
C ASP A 47 -14.08 13.24 19.13
N GLU A 48 -13.54 14.44 19.39
CA GLU A 48 -14.24 15.71 19.24
C GLU A 48 -14.66 16.00 17.79
N GLU A 49 -13.92 15.52 16.80
CA GLU A 49 -14.33 15.62 15.39
C GLU A 49 -15.59 14.79 15.13
N TYR A 50 -15.67 13.56 15.63
CA TYR A 50 -16.87 12.74 15.49
C TYR A 50 -18.09 13.40 16.15
N VAL A 51 -17.93 13.91 17.37
CA VAL A 51 -19.01 14.60 18.10
C VAL A 51 -19.49 15.83 17.35
N ARG A 52 -18.58 16.64 16.78
CA ARG A 52 -18.95 17.83 15.98
C ARG A 52 -19.78 17.50 14.74
N TYR A 53 -19.62 16.30 14.19
CA TYR A 53 -20.43 15.79 13.06
C TYR A 53 -21.67 15.02 13.50
N GLY A 54 -22.02 15.03 14.79
CA GLY A 54 -23.22 14.36 15.32
C GLY A 54 -23.11 12.84 15.36
N ILE A 55 -21.89 12.32 15.49
CA ILE A 55 -21.60 10.90 15.70
C ILE A 55 -21.32 10.69 17.19
N ASP A 56 -22.13 9.82 17.81
CA ASP A 56 -22.01 9.56 19.23
C ASP A 56 -20.80 8.67 19.51
N LEU A 57 -20.12 8.96 20.62
CA LEU A 57 -19.03 8.14 21.12
C LEU A 57 -19.59 7.01 21.99
N GLN A 58 -19.12 5.79 21.78
CA GLN A 58 -19.61 4.61 22.49
C GLN A 58 -18.49 3.58 22.71
N GLU A 59 -18.16 3.30 23.98
CA GLU A 59 -17.09 2.36 24.33
C GLU A 59 -17.46 0.91 24.01
N ASP A 60 -18.64 0.47 24.46
CA ASP A 60 -19.16 -0.87 24.24
C ASP A 60 -19.95 -0.92 22.93
N LEU A 61 -19.45 -1.62 21.91
CA LEU A 61 -20.10 -1.76 20.60
C LEU A 61 -20.99 -3.01 20.50
N SER A 62 -21.34 -3.65 21.61
CA SER A 62 -22.10 -4.91 21.62
C SER A 62 -23.52 -4.80 21.05
N ASP A 63 -24.09 -3.60 20.95
CA ASP A 63 -25.39 -3.36 20.33
C ASP A 63 -25.31 -3.01 18.83
N CYS A 64 -24.09 -2.89 18.27
CA CYS A 64 -23.88 -2.66 16.84
C CYS A 64 -24.06 -3.96 16.05
N ASP A 65 -24.48 -3.87 14.79
CA ASP A 65 -24.62 -5.02 13.88
C ASP A 65 -23.35 -5.24 13.04
N VAL A 66 -22.73 -4.13 12.61
CA VAL A 66 -21.58 -4.10 11.70
C VAL A 66 -20.49 -3.25 12.29
N LEU A 67 -19.25 -3.74 12.24
CA LEU A 67 -18.08 -3.13 12.84
C LEU A 67 -17.01 -2.90 11.78
N PHE A 68 -16.58 -1.65 11.61
CA PHE A 68 -15.53 -1.27 10.67
C PHE A 68 -14.24 -0.91 11.44
N GLY A 69 -13.17 -1.65 11.14
CA GLY A 69 -11.80 -1.27 11.46
C GLY A 69 -10.99 -1.11 10.17
N VAL A 70 -9.75 -0.63 10.23
CA VAL A 70 -8.82 -0.69 9.09
C VAL A 70 -8.05 -2.02 9.12
N LYS A 71 -7.41 -2.29 10.25
CA LYS A 71 -6.59 -3.48 10.49
C LYS A 71 -7.28 -4.46 11.42
N GLU A 72 -6.67 -5.62 11.61
CA GLU A 72 -7.15 -6.66 12.50
C GLU A 72 -7.45 -6.13 13.91
N VAL A 73 -8.58 -6.56 14.47
CA VAL A 73 -8.97 -6.29 15.86
C VAL A 73 -8.29 -7.33 16.76
N PRO A 74 -7.68 -6.95 17.90
CA PRO A 74 -7.10 -7.91 18.82
C PRO A 74 -8.10 -8.98 19.26
N ILE A 75 -7.66 -10.23 19.35
CA ILE A 75 -8.55 -11.37 19.58
C ILE A 75 -9.37 -11.21 20.87
N GLN A 76 -8.80 -10.63 21.92
CA GLN A 76 -9.54 -10.41 23.18
C GLN A 76 -10.69 -9.40 23.03
N ASP A 77 -10.62 -8.50 22.06
CA ASP A 77 -11.58 -7.40 21.86
C ASP A 77 -12.68 -7.76 20.83
N LEU A 78 -12.58 -8.92 20.17
CA LEU A 78 -13.59 -9.37 19.21
C LEU A 78 -14.93 -9.69 19.91
N ILE A 79 -15.95 -8.91 19.56
CA ILE A 79 -17.35 -9.12 20.00
C ILE A 79 -18.00 -10.26 19.17
N PRO A 80 -18.54 -11.32 19.81
CA PRO A 80 -19.22 -12.42 19.11
C PRO A 80 -20.50 -12.01 18.36
N ASN A 81 -20.88 -12.80 17.35
CA ASN A 81 -22.12 -12.63 16.57
C ASN A 81 -22.25 -11.29 15.83
N LYS A 82 -21.12 -10.72 15.37
CA LYS A 82 -21.07 -9.45 14.63
C LYS A 82 -20.57 -9.64 13.20
N THR A 83 -20.87 -8.68 12.33
CA THR A 83 -20.14 -8.54 11.06
C THR A 83 -18.94 -7.62 11.25
N TYR A 84 -17.76 -8.06 10.84
CA TYR A 84 -16.54 -7.23 10.83
C TYR A 84 -16.05 -6.96 9.42
N PHE A 85 -15.52 -5.75 9.23
CA PHE A 85 -14.75 -5.34 8.07
C PHE A 85 -13.36 -4.88 8.52
N PHE A 86 -12.31 -5.56 8.05
CA PHE A 86 -10.91 -5.14 8.19
C PHE A 86 -10.01 -5.92 7.23
N PHE A 87 -8.77 -5.46 7.03
CA PHE A 87 -7.73 -6.28 6.39
C PHE A 87 -7.31 -7.39 7.35
N SER A 88 -7.83 -8.60 7.15
CA SER A 88 -7.60 -9.75 8.05
C SER A 88 -6.20 -10.34 7.86
N HIS A 89 -5.67 -10.27 6.64
CA HIS A 89 -4.46 -10.99 6.23
C HIS A 89 -4.54 -12.48 6.59
N THR A 90 -5.65 -13.15 6.27
CA THR A 90 -5.83 -14.59 6.56
C THR A 90 -5.97 -15.45 5.30
N TYR A 91 -6.53 -14.91 4.21
CA TYR A 91 -6.81 -15.71 3.02
C TYR A 91 -5.56 -16.23 2.28
N LYS A 92 -4.38 -15.63 2.50
CA LYS A 92 -3.09 -16.13 1.96
C LYS A 92 -2.34 -17.01 2.98
N GLN A 93 -3.01 -17.46 4.05
CA GLN A 93 -2.44 -18.29 5.11
C GLN A 93 -1.27 -17.64 5.87
N GLN A 94 -1.32 -16.33 6.10
CA GLN A 94 -0.26 -15.64 6.83
C GLN A 94 -0.15 -16.18 8.27
N PRO A 95 1.01 -16.70 8.70
CA PRO A 95 1.10 -17.56 9.90
C PRO A 95 0.68 -16.85 11.20
N TYR A 96 0.81 -15.52 11.27
CA TYR A 96 0.50 -14.74 12.47
C TYR A 96 -1.01 -14.56 12.74
N ASN A 97 -1.88 -14.68 11.72
CA ASN A 97 -3.32 -14.42 11.86
C ASN A 97 -4.22 -15.67 11.84
N ALA A 98 -3.64 -16.87 11.91
CA ALA A 98 -4.43 -18.11 11.95
C ALA A 98 -5.38 -18.14 13.17
N LYS A 99 -4.86 -17.69 14.33
CA LYS A 99 -5.63 -17.58 15.58
C LYS A 99 -6.78 -16.58 15.48
N LEU A 100 -6.60 -15.51 14.69
CA LEU A 100 -7.63 -14.49 14.47
C LEU A 100 -8.81 -15.08 13.69
N LEU A 101 -8.55 -15.72 12.55
CA LEU A 101 -9.62 -16.35 11.76
C LEU A 101 -10.33 -17.46 12.55
N ARG A 102 -9.58 -18.27 13.32
CA ARG A 102 -10.18 -19.27 14.21
C ARG A 102 -11.12 -18.60 15.22
N ALA A 103 -10.68 -17.54 15.88
CA ALA A 103 -11.51 -16.81 16.84
C ALA A 103 -12.78 -16.24 16.19
N CYS A 104 -12.70 -15.74 14.95
CA CYS A 104 -13.87 -15.29 14.21
C CYS A 104 -14.87 -16.43 13.96
N VAL A 105 -14.39 -17.61 13.55
CA VAL A 105 -15.23 -18.81 13.38
C VAL A 105 -15.87 -19.21 14.71
N GLU A 106 -15.09 -19.40 15.78
CA GLU A 106 -15.57 -19.82 17.10
C GLU A 106 -16.58 -18.84 17.73
N ARG A 107 -16.44 -17.55 17.45
CA ARG A 107 -17.33 -16.50 17.97
C ARG A 107 -18.48 -16.16 17.04
N ASN A 108 -18.70 -16.96 16.00
CA ASN A 108 -19.77 -16.76 15.02
C ASN A 108 -19.73 -15.34 14.40
N ILE A 109 -18.53 -14.86 14.09
CA ILE A 109 -18.33 -13.58 13.41
C ILE A 109 -18.44 -13.78 11.90
N ARG A 110 -19.18 -12.87 11.25
CA ARG A 110 -19.11 -12.70 9.80
C ARG A 110 -17.94 -11.81 9.44
N LEU A 111 -16.83 -12.40 8.99
CA LEU A 111 -15.62 -11.66 8.62
C LEU A 111 -15.62 -11.33 7.13
N ILE A 112 -15.66 -10.04 6.79
CA ILE A 112 -15.53 -9.53 5.42
C ILE A 112 -14.16 -8.86 5.27
N ASP A 113 -13.28 -9.44 4.47
CA ASP A 113 -11.94 -8.90 4.23
C ASP A 113 -11.97 -7.85 3.12
N TYR A 114 -11.45 -6.66 3.41
CA TYR A 114 -11.33 -5.59 2.41
C TYR A 114 -10.50 -5.99 1.19
N GLU A 115 -9.50 -6.85 1.34
CA GLU A 115 -8.65 -7.27 0.22
C GLU A 115 -9.43 -8.09 -0.83
N LEU A 116 -10.56 -8.68 -0.42
CA LEU A 116 -11.42 -9.52 -1.25
C LEU A 116 -12.61 -8.78 -1.87
N LEU A 117 -12.85 -7.53 -1.47
CA LEU A 117 -13.92 -6.70 -2.05
C LEU A 117 -13.56 -6.28 -3.48
N LYS A 118 -14.23 -6.91 -4.45
CA LYS A 118 -13.99 -6.72 -5.87
C LYS A 118 -15.28 -6.39 -6.64
N ASN A 119 -15.17 -5.47 -7.58
CA ASN A 119 -16.16 -5.18 -8.60
C ASN A 119 -15.55 -5.46 -9.98
N ASN A 120 -16.20 -6.31 -10.79
CA ASN A 120 -15.70 -6.75 -12.10
C ASN A 120 -14.23 -7.25 -12.07
N GLY A 121 -13.85 -7.93 -11.00
CA GLY A 121 -12.49 -8.46 -10.80
C GLY A 121 -11.47 -7.46 -10.24
N ALA A 122 -11.77 -6.17 -10.23
CA ALA A 122 -10.90 -5.14 -9.65
C ALA A 122 -11.23 -4.91 -8.17
N ARG A 123 -10.20 -4.90 -7.30
CA ARG A 123 -10.36 -4.52 -5.89
C ARG A 123 -10.90 -3.09 -5.80
N VAL A 124 -11.89 -2.83 -4.94
CA VAL A 124 -12.56 -1.52 -4.87
C VAL A 124 -12.02 -0.60 -3.78
N VAL A 125 -11.47 -1.15 -2.71
CA VAL A 125 -10.90 -0.38 -1.58
C VAL A 125 -9.43 -0.75 -1.38
N ALA A 126 -8.55 0.25 -1.29
CA ALA A 126 -7.12 0.05 -1.10
C ALA A 126 -6.40 1.33 -0.66
N PHE A 127 -5.23 1.17 -0.05
CA PHE A 127 -4.33 2.30 0.26
C PHE A 127 -3.21 2.49 -0.78
N GLY A 128 -3.27 1.80 -1.92
CA GLY A 128 -2.17 1.76 -2.89
C GLY A 128 -1.77 3.15 -3.41
N ARG A 129 -2.75 4.03 -3.68
CA ARG A 129 -2.48 5.41 -4.11
C ARG A 129 -1.61 6.16 -3.09
N PHE A 130 -1.93 6.07 -1.80
CA PHE A 130 -1.15 6.72 -0.74
C PHE A 130 0.24 6.10 -0.52
N ALA A 131 0.38 4.79 -0.72
CA ALA A 131 1.70 4.18 -0.71
C ALA A 131 2.57 4.76 -1.84
N GLY A 132 2.00 4.93 -3.03
CA GLY A 132 2.63 5.61 -4.16
C GLY A 132 3.05 7.04 -3.87
N LEU A 133 2.10 7.84 -3.35
CA LEU A 133 2.30 9.26 -3.03
C LEU A 133 3.46 9.45 -2.05
N VAL A 134 3.35 8.81 -0.88
CA VAL A 134 4.36 8.94 0.18
C VAL A 134 5.66 8.25 -0.21
N GLY A 135 5.62 7.12 -0.91
CA GLY A 135 6.82 6.40 -1.34
C GLY A 135 7.66 7.17 -2.37
N ALA A 136 7.02 7.80 -3.36
CA ALA A 136 7.73 8.68 -4.28
C ALA A 136 8.30 9.91 -3.57
N TYR A 137 7.50 10.51 -2.66
CA TYR A 137 7.94 11.65 -1.86
C TYR A 137 9.16 11.30 -0.99
N ASN A 138 9.12 10.17 -0.29
CA ASN A 138 10.25 9.70 0.52
C ASN A 138 11.45 9.30 -0.33
N GLY A 139 11.24 8.83 -1.57
CA GLY A 139 12.31 8.61 -2.55
C GLY A 139 13.05 9.91 -2.88
N LEU A 140 12.31 10.99 -3.18
CA LEU A 140 12.88 12.32 -3.43
C LEU A 140 13.54 12.90 -2.17
N ARG A 141 12.91 12.76 -1.01
CA ARG A 141 13.47 13.21 0.29
C ARG A 141 14.79 12.52 0.58
N GLY A 142 14.82 11.20 0.51
CA GLY A 142 16.03 10.43 0.79
C GLY A 142 17.12 10.65 -0.25
N TRP A 143 16.78 10.93 -1.51
CA TRP A 143 17.72 11.43 -2.50
C TRP A 143 18.37 12.76 -2.05
N GLY A 144 17.55 13.75 -1.69
CA GLY A 144 18.03 15.06 -1.23
C GLY A 144 18.95 14.97 -0.02
N GLU A 145 18.59 14.11 0.94
CA GLU A 145 19.39 13.83 2.14
C GLU A 145 20.73 13.15 1.81
N LYS A 146 20.72 12.10 0.98
CA LYS A 146 21.94 11.36 0.61
C LYS A 146 22.98 12.24 -0.08
N TYR A 147 22.54 13.11 -0.98
CA TYR A 147 23.44 13.95 -1.78
C TYR A 147 23.64 15.37 -1.21
N GLY A 148 22.98 15.70 -0.10
CA GLY A 148 23.08 17.03 0.53
C GLY A 148 22.59 18.17 -0.36
N GLN A 149 21.61 17.91 -1.23
CA GLN A 149 21.14 18.86 -2.25
C GLN A 149 19.99 19.75 -1.77
N PHE A 150 19.05 19.16 -1.01
CA PHE A 150 17.88 19.84 -0.46
C PHE A 150 17.33 19.03 0.72
N VAL A 151 16.47 19.66 1.52
CA VAL A 151 15.83 19.03 2.70
C VAL A 151 14.33 19.08 2.52
N LEU A 152 13.68 17.91 2.64
CA LEU A 152 12.22 17.80 2.67
C LEU A 152 11.78 17.33 4.05
N LYS A 153 10.70 17.94 4.55
CA LYS A 153 10.06 17.52 5.78
C LYS A 153 9.59 16.06 5.68
N PRO A 154 9.75 15.20 6.70
CA PRO A 154 9.15 13.87 6.69
C PRO A 154 7.62 13.94 6.47
N ALA A 155 7.05 13.03 5.68
CA ALA A 155 5.64 13.10 5.30
C ALA A 155 4.70 13.05 6.51
N HIS A 156 5.03 12.27 7.53
CA HIS A 156 4.26 12.19 8.78
C HIS A 156 4.30 13.46 9.64
N GLU A 157 5.21 14.38 9.37
CA GLU A 157 5.22 15.69 10.03
C GLU A 157 4.41 16.73 9.24
N CYS A 158 4.12 16.50 7.96
CA CYS A 158 3.26 17.36 7.16
C CYS A 158 1.84 17.40 7.74
N HIS A 159 1.20 18.58 7.68
CA HIS A 159 -0.17 18.75 8.17
C HIS A 159 -1.16 17.89 7.38
N ASP A 160 -1.01 17.87 6.06
CA ASP A 160 -1.83 17.12 5.11
C ASP A 160 -1.06 16.86 3.81
N MET A 161 -1.71 16.21 2.85
CA MET A 161 -1.14 15.94 1.52
C MET A 161 -0.75 17.23 0.76
N GLN A 162 -1.45 18.35 0.97
CA GLN A 162 -1.12 19.61 0.30
C GLN A 162 0.16 20.22 0.87
N ASP A 163 0.34 20.23 2.20
CA ASP A 163 1.58 20.65 2.86
C ASP A 163 2.77 19.80 2.38
N MET A 164 2.59 18.48 2.22
CA MET A 164 3.61 17.59 1.66
C MET A 164 4.00 17.99 0.23
N PHE A 165 3.02 18.24 -0.65
CA PHE A 165 3.30 18.68 -2.03
C PHE A 165 3.89 20.08 -2.11
N ASP A 166 3.55 20.96 -1.18
CA ASP A 166 4.12 22.30 -1.11
C ASP A 166 5.63 22.28 -0.85
N GLN A 167 6.15 21.25 -0.15
CA GLN A 167 7.60 21.04 0.03
C GLN A 167 8.35 20.85 -1.30
N LEU A 168 7.68 20.33 -2.34
CA LEU A 168 8.30 20.03 -3.63
C LEU A 168 8.37 21.26 -4.56
N LYS A 169 7.64 22.33 -4.24
CA LYS A 169 7.52 23.50 -5.12
C LYS A 169 8.80 24.32 -5.13
N GLY A 170 9.28 24.64 -6.33
CA GLY A 170 10.41 25.55 -6.53
C GLY A 170 11.78 24.94 -6.26
N ILE A 171 11.86 23.61 -6.11
CA ILE A 171 13.14 22.89 -6.08
C ILE A 171 13.77 22.94 -7.47
N ASP A 172 15.04 23.33 -7.51
CA ASP A 172 15.88 23.19 -8.70
C ASP A 172 16.43 21.77 -8.76
N TRP A 173 15.76 20.91 -9.52
CA TRP A 173 16.10 19.50 -9.57
C TRP A 173 17.44 19.28 -10.28
N PRO A 174 18.37 18.52 -9.69
CA PRO A 174 19.65 18.20 -10.31
C PRO A 174 19.46 17.55 -11.68
N ALA A 175 20.27 17.95 -12.67
CA ALA A 175 20.22 17.37 -14.03
C ALA A 175 20.51 15.86 -14.09
N ASP A 176 21.08 15.28 -13.03
CA ASP A 176 21.30 13.84 -12.89
C ASP A 176 20.16 13.10 -12.16
N LEU A 177 19.15 13.81 -11.64
CA LEU A 177 17.94 13.21 -11.10
C LEU A 177 17.06 12.68 -12.25
N ARG A 178 17.37 11.44 -12.64
CA ARG A 178 16.73 10.70 -13.72
C ARG A 178 16.03 9.49 -13.12
N ILE A 179 14.71 9.48 -13.20
CA ILE A 179 13.85 8.59 -12.43
C ILE A 179 13.20 7.54 -13.33
N LEU A 180 13.28 6.28 -12.96
CA LEU A 180 12.45 5.22 -13.55
C LEU A 180 11.36 4.82 -12.56
N LEU A 181 10.10 4.92 -12.97
CA LEU A 181 8.97 4.41 -12.21
C LEU A 181 8.42 3.16 -12.88
N THR A 182 8.31 2.05 -12.15
CA THR A 182 7.70 0.82 -12.70
C THR A 182 6.25 0.65 -12.29
N GLY A 183 5.44 0.07 -13.18
CA GLY A 183 4.06 -0.29 -12.91
C GLY A 183 3.04 0.75 -13.37
N LYS A 184 1.78 0.32 -13.51
CA LYS A 184 0.62 1.15 -13.92
C LYS A 184 -0.57 1.02 -12.96
N GLY A 185 -0.37 0.38 -11.80
CA GLY A 185 -1.38 0.21 -10.77
C GLY A 185 -1.53 1.44 -9.87
N ARG A 186 -2.39 1.33 -8.84
CA ARG A 186 -2.67 2.42 -7.89
C ARG A 186 -1.43 3.02 -7.24
N VAL A 187 -0.44 2.17 -6.90
CA VAL A 187 0.84 2.63 -6.32
C VAL A 187 1.58 3.51 -7.32
N ALA A 188 1.82 3.02 -8.53
CA ALA A 188 2.45 3.83 -9.57
C ALA A 188 1.66 5.11 -9.88
N SER A 189 0.33 5.09 -9.90
CA SER A 189 -0.48 6.30 -10.09
C SER A 189 -0.23 7.35 -8.99
N GLY A 190 -0.16 6.94 -7.73
CA GLY A 190 0.18 7.88 -6.64
C GLY A 190 1.61 8.41 -6.73
N ALA A 191 2.56 7.59 -7.18
CA ALA A 191 3.92 8.04 -7.45
C ALA A 191 3.97 9.08 -8.58
N VAL A 192 3.21 8.86 -9.67
CA VAL A 192 3.04 9.83 -10.77
C VAL A 192 2.51 11.17 -10.25
N GLU A 193 1.48 11.17 -9.40
CA GLU A 193 0.95 12.41 -8.81
C GLU A 193 2.02 13.21 -8.06
N THR A 194 2.92 12.53 -7.34
CA THR A 194 4.02 13.18 -6.62
C THR A 194 5.09 13.73 -7.57
N LEU A 195 5.45 12.97 -8.60
CA LEU A 195 6.44 13.40 -9.61
C LEU A 195 5.92 14.60 -10.42
N GLN A 196 4.62 14.62 -10.71
CA GLN A 196 3.94 15.75 -11.33
C GLN A 196 3.91 16.97 -10.40
N ALA A 197 3.60 16.79 -9.11
CA ALA A 197 3.64 17.85 -8.11
C ALA A 197 5.06 18.43 -7.92
N ALA A 198 6.09 17.60 -8.08
CA ALA A 198 7.48 18.02 -8.09
C ALA A 198 7.88 18.86 -9.33
N GLY A 199 7.09 18.83 -10.40
CA GLY A 199 7.40 19.53 -11.64
C GLY A 199 8.57 18.93 -12.42
N ILE A 200 8.94 17.67 -12.14
CA ILE A 200 9.98 16.96 -12.90
C ILE A 200 9.38 16.56 -14.27
N PRO A 201 10.07 16.81 -15.40
CA PRO A 201 9.57 16.47 -16.73
C PRO A 201 9.28 14.97 -16.90
N GLU A 202 8.12 14.63 -17.48
CA GLU A 202 7.79 13.26 -17.91
C GLU A 202 8.31 13.03 -19.33
N ILE A 203 8.93 11.87 -19.56
CA ILE A 203 9.39 11.42 -20.88
C ILE A 203 8.95 9.99 -21.15
N THR A 204 8.89 9.60 -22.43
CA THR A 204 8.55 8.22 -22.78
C THR A 204 9.73 7.27 -22.54
N PRO A 205 9.49 5.96 -22.35
CA PRO A 205 10.57 5.00 -22.18
C PRO A 205 11.62 5.03 -23.31
N GLU A 206 11.20 5.30 -24.55
CA GLU A 206 12.07 5.38 -25.73
C GLU A 206 13.05 6.56 -25.67
N GLU A 207 12.72 7.62 -24.93
CA GLU A 207 13.54 8.82 -24.83
C GLU A 207 14.64 8.70 -23.77
N VAL A 208 14.52 7.75 -22.84
CA VAL A 208 15.38 7.60 -21.64
C VAL A 208 16.88 7.58 -21.97
N GLU A 209 17.29 6.85 -23.01
CA GLU A 209 18.71 6.72 -23.39
C GLU A 209 19.34 8.04 -23.85
N ASN A 210 18.55 8.87 -24.54
CA ASN A 210 19.06 10.06 -25.23
C ASN A 210 18.66 11.38 -24.55
N HIS A 211 17.90 11.32 -23.45
CA HIS A 211 17.42 12.52 -22.76
C HIS A 211 18.51 13.14 -21.88
N GLU A 212 18.62 14.47 -21.95
CA GLU A 212 19.51 15.27 -21.10
C GLU A 212 18.71 16.01 -20.02
N GLY A 213 19.31 16.22 -18.85
CA GLY A 213 18.66 16.85 -17.71
C GLY A 213 17.81 15.90 -16.86
N SER A 214 17.09 16.47 -15.90
CA SER A 214 16.23 15.75 -14.97
C SER A 214 14.94 15.28 -15.65
N PHE A 215 14.51 14.05 -15.38
CA PHE A 215 13.27 13.51 -15.90
C PHE A 215 12.72 12.39 -15.02
N TRP A 216 11.47 11.99 -15.27
CA TRP A 216 10.97 10.68 -14.91
C TRP A 216 10.32 9.98 -16.11
N SER A 217 10.43 8.65 -16.15
CA SER A 217 9.77 7.83 -17.15
C SER A 217 9.07 6.63 -16.49
N GLN A 218 7.82 6.37 -16.90
CA GLN A 218 7.04 5.27 -16.37
C GLN A 218 7.10 4.03 -17.27
N LEU A 219 7.76 2.99 -16.78
CA LEU A 219 7.89 1.69 -17.41
C LEU A 219 6.67 0.81 -17.09
N ASP A 220 5.94 0.40 -18.13
CA ASP A 220 4.98 -0.71 -18.06
C ASP A 220 5.67 -2.08 -18.17
N VAL A 221 4.95 -3.15 -17.89
CA VAL A 221 5.45 -4.53 -17.77
C VAL A 221 6.20 -5.06 -19.00
N GLU A 222 5.82 -4.63 -20.20
CA GLU A 222 6.50 -4.96 -21.45
C GLU A 222 7.85 -4.26 -21.63
N HIS A 223 8.13 -3.20 -20.87
CA HIS A 223 9.42 -2.53 -20.91
C HIS A 223 10.44 -3.25 -20.02
N TYR A 224 10.02 -3.69 -18.82
CA TYR A 224 10.92 -4.32 -17.84
C TYR A 224 10.92 -5.85 -17.87
N TYR A 225 10.02 -6.49 -18.61
CA TYR A 225 10.09 -7.93 -18.92
C TYR A 225 10.00 -8.18 -20.42
N ARG A 226 10.72 -9.20 -20.87
CA ARG A 226 10.63 -9.75 -22.24
C ARG A 226 10.62 -11.27 -22.20
N THR A 227 10.24 -11.89 -23.30
CA THR A 227 10.34 -13.35 -23.45
C THR A 227 11.80 -13.75 -23.60
N SER A 228 12.17 -14.89 -23.00
CA SER A 228 13.56 -15.38 -23.03
C SER A 228 13.97 -15.93 -24.40
N ASP A 229 12.99 -16.29 -25.23
CA ASP A 229 13.18 -16.83 -26.59
C ASP A 229 13.07 -15.76 -27.69
N GLY A 230 12.83 -14.51 -27.32
CA GLY A 230 12.67 -13.38 -28.25
C GLY A 230 11.33 -13.32 -28.98
N SER A 231 10.36 -14.16 -28.60
CA SER A 231 8.99 -14.07 -29.10
C SER A 231 8.27 -12.77 -28.66
N PRO A 232 7.19 -12.34 -29.33
CA PRO A 232 6.47 -11.14 -28.91
C PRO A 232 5.94 -11.25 -27.46
N PHE A 233 6.02 -10.14 -26.72
CA PHE A 233 5.55 -10.08 -25.34
C PHE A 233 4.03 -10.30 -25.25
N ASP A 234 3.60 -11.18 -24.34
CA ASP A 234 2.19 -11.36 -23.98
C ASP A 234 2.00 -11.22 -22.46
N ARG A 235 1.31 -10.14 -22.07
CA ARG A 235 0.99 -9.82 -20.68
C ARG A 235 0.19 -10.93 -19.98
N LYS A 236 -0.74 -11.59 -20.68
CA LYS A 236 -1.56 -12.66 -20.11
C LYS A 236 -0.72 -13.91 -19.86
N ALA A 237 0.20 -14.22 -20.77
CA ALA A 237 1.13 -15.33 -20.60
C ALA A 237 2.04 -15.11 -19.37
N LEU A 238 2.63 -13.91 -19.24
CA LEU A 238 3.46 -13.55 -18.08
C LEU A 238 2.72 -13.75 -16.75
N PHE A 239 1.49 -13.24 -16.64
CA PHE A 239 0.72 -13.34 -15.40
C PHE A 239 0.23 -14.75 -15.09
N ALA A 240 0.07 -15.61 -16.10
CA ALA A 240 -0.26 -17.02 -15.90
C ALA A 240 0.97 -17.81 -15.45
N ASP A 241 2.08 -17.67 -16.17
CA ASP A 241 3.35 -18.36 -15.94
C ASP A 241 4.54 -17.49 -16.39
N PRO A 242 5.30 -16.90 -15.46
CA PRO A 242 6.41 -16.03 -15.81
C PRO A 242 7.71 -16.78 -16.14
N SER A 243 7.72 -18.12 -16.10
CA SER A 243 8.94 -18.94 -16.27
C SER A 243 9.62 -18.77 -17.65
N GLY A 244 8.87 -18.34 -18.67
CA GLY A 244 9.38 -18.06 -20.02
C GLY A 244 9.93 -16.64 -20.22
N PHE A 245 9.94 -15.81 -19.18
CA PHE A 245 10.31 -14.40 -19.26
C PHE A 245 11.64 -14.12 -18.54
N GLU A 246 12.28 -13.02 -18.93
CA GLU A 246 13.48 -12.48 -18.29
C GLU A 246 13.36 -10.96 -18.11
N SER A 247 14.21 -10.40 -17.24
CA SER A 247 14.27 -8.95 -17.07
C SER A 247 14.77 -8.26 -18.34
N ASN A 248 14.12 -7.17 -18.70
CA ASN A 248 14.58 -6.23 -19.71
C ASN A 248 14.94 -4.86 -19.10
N PHE A 249 14.93 -4.73 -17.76
CA PHE A 249 15.16 -3.47 -17.06
C PHE A 249 16.55 -2.87 -17.29
N MET A 250 17.56 -3.71 -17.58
CA MET A 250 18.93 -3.26 -17.89
C MET A 250 19.05 -2.46 -19.19
N GLN A 251 17.99 -2.41 -20.01
CA GLN A 251 17.89 -1.46 -21.11
C GLN A 251 17.80 0.00 -20.62
N TYR A 252 17.27 0.23 -19.41
CA TYR A 252 17.00 1.56 -18.87
C TYR A 252 17.91 1.92 -17.68
N ALA A 253 18.29 0.93 -16.87
CA ALA A 253 19.11 1.13 -15.66
C ALA A 253 20.41 1.94 -15.86
N PRO A 254 21.12 1.87 -17.02
CA PRO A 254 22.31 2.69 -17.26
C PRO A 254 22.06 4.19 -17.40
N TYR A 255 20.81 4.61 -17.64
CA TYR A 255 20.47 5.99 -18.00
C TYR A 255 19.71 6.74 -16.90
N ALA A 256 19.49 6.09 -15.76
CA ALA A 256 18.76 6.63 -14.62
C ALA A 256 19.57 6.51 -13.33
N LYS A 257 19.22 7.33 -12.34
CA LYS A 257 19.88 7.35 -11.01
C LYS A 257 18.94 6.95 -9.88
N LEU A 258 17.66 7.26 -10.00
CA LEU A 258 16.65 6.91 -9.00
C LEU A 258 15.65 5.91 -9.62
N TYR A 259 15.40 4.81 -8.92
CA TYR A 259 14.39 3.84 -9.29
C TYR A 259 13.25 3.83 -8.27
N ILE A 260 12.00 3.97 -8.72
CA ILE A 260 10.79 3.83 -7.91
C ILE A 260 10.07 2.53 -8.30
N ALA A 261 9.98 1.59 -7.37
CA ALA A 261 9.25 0.34 -7.57
C ALA A 261 7.76 0.54 -7.24
N GLY A 262 6.92 0.67 -8.27
CA GLY A 262 5.46 0.79 -8.14
C GLY A 262 4.68 -0.37 -8.78
N HIS A 263 5.39 -1.42 -9.18
CA HIS A 263 4.83 -2.60 -9.84
C HIS A 263 4.34 -3.63 -8.82
N TYR A 264 3.49 -4.54 -9.28
CA TYR A 264 3.18 -5.76 -8.54
C TYR A 264 4.20 -6.83 -8.93
N TYR A 265 4.67 -7.60 -7.96
CA TYR A 265 5.58 -8.71 -8.19
C TYR A 265 4.95 -10.05 -7.81
N ASP A 266 5.17 -11.04 -8.67
CA ASP A 266 4.89 -12.45 -8.39
C ASP A 266 6.23 -13.10 -8.05
N SER A 267 6.34 -13.83 -6.94
CA SER A 267 7.59 -14.47 -6.51
C SER A 267 8.19 -15.46 -7.52
N ARG A 268 7.41 -15.87 -8.53
CA ARG A 268 7.88 -16.72 -9.64
C ARG A 268 8.50 -15.90 -10.78
N ALA A 269 8.25 -14.59 -10.83
CA ALA A 269 8.71 -13.74 -11.90
C ALA A 269 10.21 -13.41 -11.74
N PRO A 270 10.91 -13.10 -12.84
CA PRO A 270 12.29 -12.66 -12.78
C PRO A 270 12.45 -11.40 -11.92
N PHE A 271 13.64 -11.20 -11.37
CA PHE A 271 13.96 -9.94 -10.70
C PHE A 271 13.89 -8.79 -11.69
N ILE A 272 13.55 -7.58 -11.25
CA ILE A 272 13.71 -6.37 -12.05
C ILE A 272 15.21 -6.12 -12.26
N PHE A 273 16.00 -6.13 -11.19
CA PHE A 273 17.45 -6.25 -11.30
C PHE A 273 17.99 -7.14 -10.18
N THR A 274 19.02 -7.93 -10.51
CA THR A 274 19.66 -8.85 -9.58
C THR A 274 20.84 -8.21 -8.84
N ARG A 275 21.37 -8.90 -7.82
CA ARG A 275 22.64 -8.49 -7.16
C ARG A 275 23.82 -8.47 -8.13
N ALA A 276 23.81 -9.33 -9.15
CA ALA A 276 24.82 -9.33 -10.19
C ALA A 276 24.70 -8.10 -11.11
N ASP A 277 23.46 -7.70 -11.44
CA ASP A 277 23.20 -6.49 -12.22
C ASP A 277 23.70 -5.23 -11.51
N ALA A 278 23.43 -5.12 -10.20
CA ALA A 278 23.86 -4.00 -9.37
C ALA A 278 25.40 -3.85 -9.25
N LYS A 279 26.17 -4.88 -9.62
CA LYS A 279 27.65 -4.86 -9.63
C LYS A 279 28.23 -4.50 -11.00
N ARG A 280 27.40 -4.34 -12.04
CA ARG A 280 27.89 -4.04 -13.39
C ARG A 280 28.38 -2.60 -13.45
N LEU A 281 29.41 -2.36 -14.28
CA LEU A 281 29.98 -1.03 -14.49
C LEU A 281 29.01 -0.05 -15.15
N ASP A 282 28.04 -0.56 -15.92
CA ASP A 282 27.00 0.21 -16.58
C ASP A 282 25.72 0.36 -15.75
N PHE A 283 25.68 -0.17 -14.51
CA PHE A 283 24.53 0.03 -13.62
C PHE A 283 24.60 1.41 -12.97
N ALA A 284 23.71 2.32 -13.38
CA ALA A 284 23.78 3.72 -12.96
C ALA A 284 22.87 4.08 -11.77
N ILE A 285 21.93 3.21 -11.38
CA ILE A 285 21.01 3.46 -10.26
C ILE A 285 21.81 3.56 -8.95
N THR A 286 21.68 4.70 -8.29
CA THR A 286 22.32 5.00 -7.00
C THR A 286 21.30 5.26 -5.89
N TYR A 287 20.01 5.25 -6.22
CA TYR A 287 18.93 5.36 -5.26
C TYR A 287 17.72 4.51 -5.66
N VAL A 288 17.12 3.83 -4.68
CA VAL A 288 15.92 3.00 -4.85
C VAL A 288 14.86 3.42 -3.83
N SER A 289 13.68 3.74 -4.33
CA SER A 289 12.45 3.87 -3.56
C SER A 289 11.59 2.64 -3.84
N ASP A 290 11.72 1.61 -3.01
CA ASP A 290 10.98 0.37 -3.13
C ASP A 290 9.67 0.46 -2.34
N ILE A 291 8.59 0.83 -3.04
CA ILE A 291 7.26 0.99 -2.44
C ILE A 291 6.57 -0.37 -2.23
N SER A 292 6.95 -1.41 -3.00
CA SER A 292 6.38 -2.75 -2.80
C SER A 292 7.00 -3.43 -1.59
N CYS A 293 8.27 -3.10 -1.26
CA CYS A 293 9.00 -3.59 -0.10
C CYS A 293 9.05 -5.13 -0.03
N ASP A 294 9.22 -5.76 -1.20
CA ASP A 294 9.38 -7.20 -1.32
C ASP A 294 10.82 -7.59 -0.93
N ILE A 295 11.02 -7.96 0.35
CA ILE A 295 12.34 -8.29 0.92
C ILE A 295 12.97 -9.48 0.19
N ASP A 296 14.21 -9.30 -0.28
CA ASP A 296 14.94 -10.27 -1.12
C ASP A 296 14.13 -10.72 -2.35
N GLY A 297 13.27 -9.82 -2.85
CA GLY A 297 12.41 -10.02 -4.00
C GLY A 297 12.93 -9.31 -5.25
N PRO A 298 12.06 -8.67 -6.06
CA PRO A 298 12.38 -8.22 -7.42
C PRO A 298 13.48 -7.15 -7.50
N VAL A 299 13.78 -6.50 -6.40
CA VAL A 299 14.69 -5.35 -6.29
C VAL A 299 15.81 -5.73 -5.34
N ALA A 300 16.95 -6.14 -5.89
CA ALA A 300 17.99 -6.82 -5.11
C ALA A 300 18.61 -5.98 -3.97
N SER A 301 18.47 -4.65 -3.99
CA SER A 301 18.94 -3.77 -2.91
C SER A 301 18.04 -3.75 -1.68
N THR A 302 16.82 -4.31 -1.76
CA THR A 302 15.84 -4.30 -0.66
C THR A 302 16.16 -5.43 0.34
N LEU A 303 17.02 -5.12 1.31
CA LEU A 303 17.51 -6.07 2.31
C LEU A 303 16.52 -6.33 3.44
N ARG A 304 15.72 -5.32 3.79
CA ARG A 304 14.71 -5.36 4.86
C ARG A 304 13.70 -4.24 4.68
N ALA A 305 12.58 -4.39 5.39
CA ALA A 305 11.70 -3.26 5.66
C ALA A 305 12.42 -2.23 6.56
N SER A 306 12.27 -0.97 6.20
CA SER A 306 12.63 0.21 7.00
C SER A 306 11.38 0.75 7.72
N THR A 307 11.55 1.74 8.59
CA THR A 307 10.44 2.27 9.40
C THR A 307 10.20 3.74 9.08
N ILE A 308 9.03 4.27 9.42
CA ILE A 308 8.76 5.71 9.29
C ILE A 308 9.78 6.56 10.08
N ALA A 309 10.28 6.06 11.21
CA ALA A 309 11.26 6.75 12.04
C ALA A 309 12.69 6.69 11.45
N GLU A 310 13.04 5.56 10.84
CA GLU A 310 14.34 5.31 10.20
C GLU A 310 14.09 4.77 8.78
N PRO A 311 13.72 5.65 7.83
CA PRO A 311 13.17 5.24 6.53
C PRO A 311 14.23 4.89 5.49
N PHE A 312 15.50 5.19 5.76
CA PHE A 312 16.57 5.08 4.77
C PHE A 312 17.74 4.26 5.27
N TYR A 313 18.35 3.49 4.36
CA TYR A 313 19.62 2.79 4.58
C TYR A 313 20.44 2.77 3.29
N GLY A 314 21.71 2.37 3.36
CA GLY A 314 22.56 2.14 2.20
C GLY A 314 22.72 0.66 1.89
N TYR A 315 22.77 0.30 0.62
CA TYR A 315 23.12 -1.03 0.13
C TYR A 315 24.45 -0.98 -0.63
N LEU A 316 25.49 -1.59 -0.07
CA LEU A 316 26.81 -1.66 -0.68
C LEU A 316 26.89 -2.87 -1.63
N ALA A 317 26.63 -2.63 -2.91
CA ALA A 317 26.40 -3.70 -3.89
C ALA A 317 27.55 -4.71 -4.02
N HIS A 318 28.82 -4.28 -3.89
CA HIS A 318 29.97 -5.17 -4.05
C HIS A 318 30.18 -6.12 -2.86
N GLU A 319 29.74 -5.74 -1.66
CA GLU A 319 29.75 -6.59 -0.45
C GLU A 319 28.38 -7.21 -0.13
N GLU A 320 27.31 -6.79 -0.81
CA GLU A 320 25.91 -7.20 -0.58
C GLU A 320 25.44 -6.98 0.87
N LYS A 321 25.87 -5.88 1.49
CA LYS A 321 25.57 -5.57 2.89
C LYS A 321 24.93 -4.20 3.07
N GLU A 322 24.23 -4.05 4.19
CA GLU A 322 23.72 -2.76 4.65
C GLU A 322 24.86 -1.89 5.17
N VAL A 323 24.85 -0.61 4.79
CA VAL A 323 25.74 0.45 5.27
C VAL A 323 24.94 1.72 5.55
N ALA A 324 25.61 2.78 6.00
CA ALA A 324 24.97 4.07 6.20
C ALA A 324 24.37 4.62 4.89
N HIS A 325 23.25 5.32 4.99
CA HIS A 325 22.52 5.86 3.85
C HIS A 325 23.34 6.86 3.01
N ASP A 326 24.18 7.63 3.70
CA ASP A 326 25.08 8.65 3.15
C ASP A 326 26.41 8.11 2.64
N ASP A 327 26.64 6.78 2.70
CA ASP A 327 27.83 6.17 2.12
C ASP A 327 27.88 6.46 0.59
N PRO A 328 28.98 7.03 0.08
CA PRO A 328 29.06 7.51 -1.30
C PRO A 328 29.08 6.38 -2.33
N GLU A 329 29.45 5.15 -1.94
CA GLU A 329 29.48 3.99 -2.83
C GLU A 329 28.20 3.14 -2.74
N ALA A 330 27.34 3.42 -1.77
CA ALA A 330 26.11 2.67 -1.54
C ALA A 330 24.95 3.17 -2.39
N ILE A 331 24.11 2.24 -2.85
CA ILE A 331 22.77 2.54 -3.35
C ILE A 331 21.92 2.94 -2.14
N GLY A 332 21.38 4.15 -2.12
CA GLY A 332 20.42 4.55 -1.08
C GLY A 332 19.11 3.81 -1.25
N VAL A 333 18.48 3.36 -0.17
CA VAL A 333 17.23 2.58 -0.22
C VAL A 333 16.21 3.14 0.75
N MET A 334 15.00 3.39 0.24
CA MET A 334 13.78 3.57 1.01
C MET A 334 12.87 2.37 0.77
N ALA A 335 12.48 1.67 1.83
CA ALA A 335 11.62 0.48 1.75
C ALA A 335 10.70 0.41 2.97
N VAL A 336 9.81 1.39 3.13
CA VAL A 336 8.86 1.45 4.26
C VAL A 336 7.59 0.69 3.88
N ASP A 337 7.18 -0.28 4.70
CA ASP A 337 6.07 -1.21 4.37
C ASP A 337 4.66 -0.66 4.72
N ASN A 338 4.60 0.49 5.39
CA ASN A 338 3.38 1.10 5.89
C ASN A 338 3.26 2.59 5.52
N LEU A 339 3.82 3.00 4.38
CA LEU A 339 3.82 4.37 3.84
C LEU A 339 2.50 5.15 3.97
N PRO A 340 1.31 4.59 3.71
CA PRO A 340 0.06 5.34 3.88
C PRO A 340 -0.20 5.83 5.33
N CYS A 341 0.50 5.28 6.33
CA CYS A 341 0.38 5.71 7.72
C CYS A 341 1.04 7.07 7.99
N GLU A 342 1.84 7.60 7.06
CA GLU A 342 2.41 8.95 7.18
C GLU A 342 1.38 10.05 6.86
N LEU A 343 0.38 9.77 6.02
CA LEU A 343 -0.74 10.68 5.77
C LEU A 343 -2.08 10.03 6.18
N PRO A 344 -2.28 9.73 7.48
CA PRO A 344 -3.37 8.87 7.91
C PRO A 344 -4.75 9.51 7.72
N ARG A 345 -4.87 10.84 7.81
CA ARG A 345 -6.14 11.55 7.61
C ARG A 345 -6.58 11.51 6.15
N ASP A 346 -5.70 11.90 5.23
CA ASP A 346 -5.95 11.86 3.79
C ASP A 346 -6.16 10.43 3.27
N ALA A 347 -5.37 9.47 3.77
CA ALA A 347 -5.53 8.06 3.43
C ALA A 347 -6.90 7.52 3.88
N SER A 348 -7.38 7.93 5.07
CA SER A 348 -8.70 7.54 5.60
C SER A 348 -9.85 8.18 4.83
N LEU A 349 -9.70 9.45 4.42
CA LEU A 349 -10.66 10.14 3.54
C LEU A 349 -10.82 9.40 2.21
N SER A 350 -9.71 9.09 1.54
CA SER A 350 -9.77 8.37 0.26
C SER A 350 -10.32 6.95 0.41
N PHE A 351 -9.85 6.19 1.41
CA PHE A 351 -10.31 4.83 1.64
C PHE A 351 -11.80 4.76 1.99
N GLY A 352 -12.25 5.63 2.87
CA GLY A 352 -13.65 5.67 3.28
C GLY A 352 -14.57 6.16 2.16
N SER A 353 -14.11 7.02 1.26
CA SER A 353 -14.85 7.43 0.06
C SER A 353 -15.11 6.24 -0.87
N ASP A 354 -14.07 5.45 -1.17
CA ASP A 354 -14.19 4.22 -1.97
C ASP A 354 -15.15 3.22 -1.29
N LEU A 355 -15.06 3.08 0.04
CA LEU A 355 -15.91 2.20 0.84
C LEU A 355 -17.39 2.63 0.78
N MET A 356 -17.65 3.93 0.90
CA MET A 356 -18.99 4.52 0.80
C MET A 356 -19.62 4.34 -0.57
N GLU A 357 -18.83 4.46 -1.63
CA GLU A 357 -19.33 4.39 -2.99
C GLU A 357 -19.58 2.94 -3.41
N HIS A 358 -18.65 2.04 -3.12
CA HIS A 358 -18.62 0.72 -3.75
C HIS A 358 -19.06 -0.44 -2.86
N VAL A 359 -19.07 -0.27 -1.53
CA VAL A 359 -19.23 -1.38 -0.59
C VAL A 359 -20.44 -1.19 0.32
N ILE A 360 -20.52 -0.06 1.01
CA ILE A 360 -21.57 0.18 2.01
C ILE A 360 -23.00 0.08 1.46
N PRO A 361 -23.31 0.50 0.21
CA PRO A 361 -24.65 0.30 -0.35
C PRO A 361 -25.11 -1.17 -0.33
N ALA A 362 -24.19 -2.13 -0.44
CA ALA A 362 -24.50 -3.56 -0.44
C ALA A 362 -25.03 -4.06 0.92
N LEU A 363 -24.77 -3.34 2.02
CA LEU A 363 -25.36 -3.64 3.33
C LEU A 363 -26.86 -3.34 3.39
N PHE A 364 -27.36 -2.48 2.50
CA PHE A 364 -28.73 -1.98 2.54
C PHE A 364 -29.59 -2.48 1.37
N ASP A 365 -28.98 -2.99 0.30
CA ASP A 365 -29.72 -3.50 -0.86
C ASP A 365 -29.87 -5.03 -0.89
N GLY A 366 -29.37 -5.72 0.14
CA GLY A 366 -29.34 -7.19 0.21
C GLY A 366 -28.17 -7.82 -0.54
N ASP A 367 -27.09 -7.08 -0.73
CA ASP A 367 -25.88 -7.50 -1.45
C ASP A 367 -26.17 -7.97 -2.88
N LYS A 368 -26.93 -7.18 -3.65
CA LYS A 368 -27.39 -7.56 -5.02
C LYS A 368 -26.25 -7.97 -5.95
N ALA A 369 -25.10 -7.32 -5.81
CA ALA A 369 -23.91 -7.60 -6.61
C ALA A 369 -23.04 -8.73 -6.02
N LEU A 370 -23.44 -9.31 -4.89
CA LEU A 370 -22.72 -10.35 -4.13
C LEU A 370 -21.28 -9.93 -3.76
N ILE A 371 -21.04 -8.63 -3.58
CA ILE A 371 -19.70 -8.12 -3.27
C ILE A 371 -19.31 -8.48 -1.84
N LEU A 372 -20.25 -8.45 -0.91
CA LEU A 372 -20.01 -8.83 0.49
C LEU A 372 -19.87 -10.34 0.62
N HIS A 373 -20.77 -11.10 -0.01
CA HIS A 373 -20.74 -12.56 -0.02
C HIS A 373 -19.39 -13.09 -0.50
N ARG A 374 -18.89 -12.61 -1.65
CA ARG A 374 -17.59 -13.06 -2.20
C ARG A 374 -16.39 -12.70 -1.32
N ALA A 375 -16.51 -11.66 -0.50
CA ALA A 375 -15.46 -11.21 0.41
C ALA A 375 -15.59 -11.77 1.83
N THR A 376 -16.62 -12.58 2.10
CA THR A 376 -16.86 -13.17 3.42
C THR A 376 -16.01 -14.43 3.59
N GLU A 377 -15.02 -14.41 4.48
CA GLU A 377 -14.15 -15.56 4.77
C GLU A 377 -14.83 -16.59 5.68
N CYS A 378 -15.57 -16.12 6.70
CA CYS A 378 -16.32 -16.97 7.63
C CYS A 378 -17.65 -16.33 8.03
N ALA A 379 -18.64 -17.17 8.35
CA ALA A 379 -19.95 -16.80 8.89
C ALA A 379 -20.61 -18.06 9.49
N ASP A 380 -21.63 -17.89 10.34
CA ASP A 380 -22.43 -19.00 10.89
C ASP A 380 -21.60 -20.10 11.59
N GLY A 381 -20.53 -19.68 12.27
CA GLY A 381 -19.63 -20.57 12.99
C GLY A 381 -18.75 -21.46 12.10
N VAL A 382 -18.65 -21.17 10.80
CA VAL A 382 -17.88 -21.96 9.83
C VAL A 382 -17.14 -21.09 8.82
N LEU A 383 -16.12 -21.65 8.16
CA LEU A 383 -15.53 -21.03 6.97
C LEU A 383 -16.53 -21.04 5.81
N ALA A 384 -16.59 -19.94 5.06
CA ALA A 384 -17.40 -19.86 3.86
C ALA A 384 -16.90 -20.84 2.79
N LYS A 385 -17.78 -21.22 1.85
CA LYS A 385 -17.51 -22.31 0.87
C LYS A 385 -16.20 -22.12 0.11
N ASP A 386 -15.94 -20.91 -0.36
CA ASP A 386 -14.76 -20.58 -1.18
C ASP A 386 -13.47 -20.50 -0.36
N PHE A 387 -13.58 -20.48 0.98
CA PHE A 387 -12.48 -20.36 1.93
C PHE A 387 -12.23 -21.64 2.73
N LYS A 388 -12.89 -22.76 2.39
CA LYS A 388 -12.69 -24.06 3.05
C LYS A 388 -11.24 -24.57 3.03
N TYR A 389 -10.43 -24.12 2.06
CA TYR A 389 -9.00 -24.45 2.01
C TYR A 389 -8.22 -23.90 3.22
N LEU A 390 -8.76 -22.90 3.93
CA LEU A 390 -8.16 -22.34 5.15
C LEU A 390 -8.39 -23.20 6.40
N GLN A 391 -9.14 -24.31 6.32
CA GLN A 391 -9.44 -25.14 7.49
C GLN A 391 -8.16 -25.64 8.17
N THR A 392 -7.24 -26.22 7.39
CA THR A 392 -5.95 -26.69 7.92
C THR A 392 -5.08 -25.56 8.48
N TYR A 393 -5.25 -24.34 7.98
CA TYR A 393 -4.54 -23.16 8.47
C TYR A 393 -5.01 -22.75 9.86
N ILE A 394 -6.33 -22.75 10.11
CA ILE A 394 -6.87 -22.42 11.44
C ILE A 394 -6.77 -23.57 12.45
N ASP A 395 -6.79 -24.83 12.00
CA ASP A 395 -6.65 -26.00 12.87
C ASP A 395 -5.26 -26.08 13.53
N LYS A 396 -4.24 -25.51 12.89
CA LYS A 396 -2.86 -25.47 13.37
C LYS A 396 -2.56 -24.33 14.35
N ALA A 397 -3.53 -23.43 14.57
CA ALA A 397 -3.33 -22.14 15.23
C ALA A 397 -3.10 -22.22 16.75
#